data_AF-A0A4Y2B7M6-F1
#
_entry.id   AF-A0A4Y2B7M6-F1
#
_cell.length_a   1.000
_cell.length_b   1.000
_cell.length_c   1.000
_cell.angle_alpha   90.00
_cell.angle_beta   90.00
_cell.angle_gamma   90.00
#
_symmetry.space_group_name_H-M   'P 1'
#
loop_
_entity.id
_entity.type
_entity.pdbx_description
1 polymer ?
#
loop_
_entity_poly.entity_id
_entity_poly.type
_entity_poly.pdbx_seq_one_letter_code
_entity_poly.pdbx_strand_id
1 'polypeptide(L)'
;MERGFSVNKTMLVENLEKRSLINERRAYNGIKSLEGVENVSITKRMLLAVCVAKHRYRADLEYFDKKASKTQEKRKLENELQQLYNQKKKIRLEKEKEETEFEVKIQILEEKRKSLL
;
A
#
# COMPACT_ATOMS: atom_id res chain seq x y z
N MET A 1 32.91 21.86 34.19
CA MET A 1 33.66 21.14 33.14
C MET A 1 34.43 20.02 33.79
N GLU A 2 33.87 18.82 33.89
CA GLU A 2 34.60 17.61 34.28
C GLU A 2 33.92 16.39 33.64
N ARG A 3 34.72 15.35 33.38
CA ARG A 3 34.43 14.06 32.71
C ARG A 3 34.83 13.95 31.24
N GLY A 4 36.08 14.31 30.98
CA GLY A 4 36.86 13.71 29.91
C GLY A 4 38.06 12.98 30.52
N PHE A 5 37.85 11.89 31.26
CA PHE A 5 38.95 10.96 31.49
C PHE A 5 39.26 10.33 30.12
N SER A 6 40.35 10.79 29.50
CA SER A 6 40.95 10.06 28.39
C SER A 6 41.40 8.72 28.95
N VAL A 7 40.58 7.69 28.76
CA VAL A 7 40.98 6.32 29.06
C VAL A 7 42.10 6.00 28.10
N ASN A 8 43.33 6.04 28.60
CA ASN A 8 44.52 5.78 27.82
C ASN A 8 44.52 4.29 27.46
N LYS A 9 43.99 3.94 26.28
CA LYS A 9 43.76 2.54 25.87
C LYS A 9 45.03 1.69 25.92
N THR A 10 46.20 2.31 25.74
CA THR A 10 47.51 1.69 25.86
C THR A 10 47.81 1.21 27.29
N MET A 11 47.48 2.01 28.31
CA MET A 11 47.70 1.69 29.72
C MET A 11 46.79 0.56 30.23
N LEU A 12 45.60 0.38 29.64
CA LEU A 12 44.71 -0.73 30.00
C LEU A 12 45.27 -2.08 29.57
N VAL A 13 45.95 -2.15 28.42
CA VAL A 13 46.55 -3.38 27.90
C VAL A 13 47.72 -3.83 28.79
N GLU A 14 48.46 -2.89 29.38
CA GLU A 14 49.60 -3.16 30.26
C GLU A 14 49.19 -3.66 31.66
N ASN A 15 47.99 -3.30 32.13
CA ASN A 15 47.45 -3.77 33.42
C ASN A 15 46.56 -5.03 33.27
N LEU A 16 46.59 -5.71 32.13
CA LEU A 16 45.86 -6.96 31.93
C LEU A 16 46.60 -8.11 32.59
N GLU A 17 45.87 -8.94 33.32
CA GLU A 17 46.40 -10.22 33.78
C GLU A 17 46.89 -11.05 32.59
N LYS A 18 48.01 -11.76 32.76
CA LYS A 18 48.64 -12.58 31.72
C LYS A 18 47.66 -13.55 31.05
N ARG A 19 46.66 -14.06 31.81
CA ARG A 19 45.60 -14.94 31.29
C ARG A 19 44.69 -14.22 30.28
N SER A 20 44.33 -12.96 30.54
CA SER A 20 43.52 -12.15 29.64
C SER A 20 44.23 -11.90 28.30
N LEU A 21 45.52 -11.57 28.34
CA LEU A 21 46.34 -11.40 27.13
C LEU A 21 46.44 -12.69 26.30
N ILE A 22 46.58 -13.84 26.96
CA ILE A 22 46.61 -15.15 26.29
C ILE A 22 45.27 -15.44 25.60
N ASN A 23 44.16 -15.13 26.27
CA ASN A 23 42.82 -15.36 25.73
C ASN A 23 42.51 -14.42 24.56
N GLU A 24 42.89 -13.14 24.66
CA GLU A 24 42.74 -12.18 23.57
C GLU A 24 43.56 -12.60 22.34
N ARG A 25 44.81 -13.03 22.55
CA ARG A 25 45.66 -13.55 21.46
C ARG A 25 45.06 -14.81 20.83
N ARG A 26 44.49 -15.72 21.62
CA ARG A 26 43.78 -16.91 21.10
C ARG A 26 42.57 -16.53 20.26
N ALA A 27 41.76 -15.58 20.73
CA ALA A 27 40.59 -15.09 19.99
C ALA A 27 41.01 -14.41 18.68
N TYR A 28 42.00 -13.52 18.73
CA TYR A 28 42.54 -12.86 17.55
C TYR A 28 43.13 -13.86 16.55
N ASN A 29 43.94 -14.81 17.01
CA ASN A 29 44.51 -15.84 16.13
C ASN A 29 43.42 -16.73 15.51
N GLY A 30 42.39 -17.09 16.26
CA GLY A 30 41.25 -17.85 15.75
C GLY A 30 40.53 -17.09 14.63
N ILE A 31 40.18 -15.83 14.86
CA ILE A 31 39.53 -14.98 13.84
C ILE A 31 40.44 -14.77 12.62
N LYS A 32 41.72 -14.48 12.86
CA LYS A 32 42.72 -14.27 11.80
C LYS A 32 42.93 -15.52 10.95
N SER A 33 42.90 -16.70 11.56
CA SER A 33 43.06 -17.98 10.84
C SER A 33 41.91 -18.27 9.87
N LEU A 34 40.74 -17.67 10.10
CA LEU A 34 39.55 -17.78 9.25
C LEU A 34 39.48 -16.65 8.20
N GLU A 35 40.61 -16.06 7.84
CA GLU A 35 40.74 -14.90 6.92
C GLU A 35 40.06 -13.60 7.43
N GLY A 36 39.72 -13.55 8.72
CA GLY A 36 39.12 -12.38 9.35
C GLY A 36 37.59 -12.36 9.32
N VAL A 37 37.01 -11.28 9.84
CA VAL A 37 35.55 -11.08 9.91
C VAL A 37 34.95 -10.74 8.55
N GLU A 38 35.79 -10.28 7.62
CA GLU A 38 35.39 -9.81 6.29
C GLU A 38 35.25 -10.95 5.28
N ASN A 39 35.65 -12.17 5.63
CA ASN A 39 35.53 -13.34 4.77
C ASN A 39 34.10 -13.91 4.77
N VAL A 40 33.16 -13.12 4.25
CA VAL A 40 31.79 -13.59 3.98
C VAL A 40 31.76 -14.15 2.57
N SER A 41 31.60 -15.47 2.45
CA SER A 41 31.49 -16.13 1.15
C SER A 41 30.26 -15.60 0.38
N ILE A 42 30.48 -14.79 -0.65
CA ILE A 42 29.41 -14.33 -1.53
C ILE A 42 28.93 -15.50 -2.37
N THR A 43 27.78 -16.05 -2.03
CA THR A 43 27.19 -17.16 -2.78
C THR A 43 26.53 -16.68 -4.06
N LYS A 44 26.48 -17.54 -5.09
CA LYS A 44 25.75 -17.26 -6.34
C LYS A 44 24.28 -16.89 -6.10
N ARG A 45 23.66 -17.45 -5.05
CA ARG A 45 22.28 -17.15 -4.67
C ARG A 45 22.10 -15.70 -4.22
N MET A 46 23.07 -15.14 -3.50
CA MET A 46 23.05 -13.74 -3.08
C MET A 46 23.12 -12.81 -4.30
N LEU A 47 24.02 -13.10 -5.25
CA LEU A 47 24.14 -12.33 -6.49
C LEU A 47 22.83 -12.37 -7.30
N LEU A 48 22.24 -13.56 -7.48
CA LEU A 48 20.97 -13.70 -8.20
C LEU A 48 19.82 -12.95 -7.50
N ALA A 49 19.75 -13.02 -6.16
CA ALA A 49 18.74 -12.30 -5.41
C ALA A 49 18.85 -10.78 -5.62
N VAL A 50 20.07 -10.24 -5.56
CA VAL A 50 20.34 -8.81 -5.79
C VAL A 50 20.03 -8.40 -7.23
N CYS A 51 20.46 -9.19 -8.22
CA CYS A 51 20.18 -8.91 -9.64
C CYS A 51 18.67 -8.81 -9.92
N VAL A 52 17.87 -9.69 -9.33
CA VAL A 52 16.42 -9.76 -9.58
C VAL A 52 15.63 -8.76 -8.72
N ALA A 53 16.18 -8.30 -7.59
CA ALA A 53 15.49 -7.40 -6.66
C ALA A 53 15.00 -6.10 -7.34
N LYS A 54 15.86 -5.47 -8.15
CA LYS A 54 15.51 -4.23 -8.89
C LYS A 54 14.35 -4.45 -9.86
N HIS A 55 14.35 -5.58 -10.57
CA HIS A 55 13.29 -5.92 -11.50
C HIS A 55 11.97 -6.18 -10.78
N ARG A 56 11.99 -6.98 -9.68
CA ARG A 56 10.80 -7.25 -8.87
C ARG A 56 10.18 -5.96 -8.33
N TYR A 57 11.01 -5.09 -7.77
CA TYR A 57 10.55 -3.79 -7.27
C TYR A 57 9.82 -2.96 -8.34
N ARG A 58 10.39 -2.88 -9.56
CA ARG A 58 9.74 -2.15 -10.67
C ARG A 58 8.44 -2.80 -11.13
N ALA A 59 8.42 -4.13 -11.23
CA ALA A 59 7.22 -4.87 -11.61
C ALA A 59 6.08 -4.67 -10.60
N ASP A 60 6.41 -4.67 -9.30
CA ASP A 60 5.45 -4.44 -8.23
C ASP A 60 4.90 -2.99 -8.28
N LEU A 61 5.75 -1.99 -8.48
CA LEU A 61 5.32 -0.60 -8.67
C LEU A 61 4.32 -0.47 -9.83
N GLU A 62 4.65 -1.00 -11.00
CA GLU A 62 3.75 -0.97 -12.16
C GLU A 62 2.42 -1.69 -11.90
N TYR A 63 2.45 -2.81 -11.15
CA TYR A 63 1.25 -3.52 -10.77
C TYR A 63 0.35 -2.67 -9.88
N PHE A 64 0.92 -1.98 -8.88
CA PHE A 64 0.16 -1.09 -8.00
C PHE A 64 -0.43 0.10 -8.75
N ASP A 65 0.32 0.72 -9.66
CA ASP A 65 -0.17 1.84 -10.47
C ASP A 65 -1.35 1.42 -11.37
N LYS A 66 -1.20 0.30 -12.08
CA LYS A 66 -2.27 -0.28 -12.92
C LYS A 66 -3.50 -0.64 -12.09
N LYS A 67 -3.30 -1.16 -10.88
CA LYS A 67 -4.40 -1.52 -9.97
C LYS A 67 -5.13 -0.28 -9.48
N ALA A 68 -4.41 0.77 -9.07
CA ALA A 68 -4.98 2.04 -8.64
C ALA A 68 -5.81 2.70 -9.75
N SER A 69 -5.27 2.76 -10.97
CA SER A 69 -5.98 3.29 -12.15
C SER A 69 -7.28 2.53 -12.41
N LYS A 70 -7.22 1.19 -12.47
CA LYS A 70 -8.42 0.34 -12.66
C LYS A 70 -9.45 0.54 -11.57
N THR A 71 -9.04 0.72 -10.31
CA THR A 71 -9.98 0.99 -9.21
C THR A 71 -10.66 2.34 -9.38
N GLN A 72 -9.94 3.37 -9.84
CA GLN A 72 -10.50 4.69 -10.10
C GLN A 72 -11.50 4.65 -11.27
N GLU A 73 -11.16 3.99 -12.37
CA GLU A 73 -12.05 3.81 -13.53
C GLU A 73 -13.33 3.06 -13.14
N LYS A 74 -13.22 1.98 -12.36
CA LYS A 74 -14.39 1.25 -11.85
C LYS A 74 -15.33 2.14 -11.04
N ARG A 75 -14.78 2.96 -10.13
CA ARG A 75 -15.59 3.91 -9.33
C ARG A 75 -16.29 4.94 -10.21
N LYS A 76 -15.62 5.45 -11.26
CA LYS A 76 -16.23 6.39 -12.21
C LYS A 76 -17.41 5.74 -12.94
N LEU A 77 -17.23 4.53 -13.46
CA LEU A 77 -18.28 3.78 -14.14
C LEU A 77 -19.47 3.44 -13.23
N GLU A 78 -19.20 3.03 -11.98
CA GLU A 78 -20.26 2.78 -10.99
C GLU A 78 -21.07 4.05 -10.69
N ASN A 79 -20.40 5.19 -10.54
CA ASN A 79 -21.06 6.48 -10.33
C ASN A 79 -21.92 6.88 -11.54
N GLU A 80 -21.41 6.73 -12.76
CA GLU A 80 -22.16 7.01 -13.99
C GLU A 80 -23.40 6.12 -14.12
N LEU A 81 -23.26 4.81 -13.86
CA LEU A 81 -24.39 3.89 -13.83
C LEU A 81 -25.45 4.30 -12.81
N GLN A 82 -25.02 4.67 -11.61
CA GLN A 82 -25.93 5.10 -10.55
C GLN A 82 -26.66 6.40 -10.93
N GLN A 83 -25.99 7.34 -11.58
CA GLN A 83 -26.63 8.55 -12.12
C GLN A 83 -27.70 8.22 -13.16
N LEU A 84 -27.41 7.32 -14.10
CA LEU A 84 -28.36 6.88 -15.12
C LEU A 84 -29.58 6.17 -14.51
N TYR A 85 -29.39 5.30 -13.52
CA TYR A 85 -30.50 4.68 -12.79
C TYR A 85 -31.37 5.72 -12.08
N ASN A 86 -30.76 6.72 -11.45
CA ASN A 86 -31.48 7.80 -10.79
C ASN A 86 -32.28 8.65 -11.79
N GLN A 87 -31.70 8.96 -12.96
CA GLN A 87 -32.41 9.67 -14.04
C GLN A 87 -33.61 8.86 -14.55
N LYS A 88 -33.42 7.56 -14.83
CA LYS A 88 -34.50 6.66 -15.25
C LYS A 88 -35.63 6.62 -14.22
N LYS A 89 -35.29 6.58 -12.93
CA LYS A 89 -36.27 6.61 -11.84
C LYS A 89 -37.06 7.93 -11.79
N LYS A 90 -36.39 9.08 -11.98
CA LYS A 90 -37.05 10.40 -12.04
C LYS A 90 -38.05 10.47 -13.19
N ILE A 91 -37.63 10.09 -14.38
CA ILE A 91 -38.51 10.10 -15.57
C ILE A 91 -39.73 9.21 -15.36
N ARG A 92 -39.56 8.04 -14.73
CA ARG A 92 -40.68 7.15 -14.41
C ARG A 92 -41.69 7.81 -13.45
N LEU A 93 -41.19 8.45 -12.39
CA LEU A 93 -42.05 9.16 -11.43
C LEU A 93 -42.77 10.36 -12.06
N GLU A 94 -42.14 11.06 -13.00
CA GLU A 94 -42.77 12.15 -13.74
C GLU A 94 -43.89 11.62 -14.65
N LYS A 95 -43.65 10.52 -15.37
CA LYS A 95 -44.68 9.86 -16.19
C LYS A 95 -45.86 9.37 -15.35
N GLU A 96 -45.61 8.74 -14.20
CA GLU A 96 -46.67 8.28 -13.30
C GLU A 96 -47.52 9.46 -12.79
N LYS A 97 -46.91 10.62 -12.52
CA LYS A 97 -47.66 11.85 -12.16
C LYS A 97 -48.51 12.35 -13.33
N GLU A 98 -47.94 12.46 -14.52
CA GLU A 98 -48.67 12.89 -15.72
C GLU A 98 -49.86 11.96 -16.00
N GLU A 99 -49.68 10.65 -15.88
CA GLU A 99 -50.76 9.65 -16.02
C GLU A 99 -51.88 9.91 -15.02
N THR A 100 -51.57 10.12 -13.73
CA THR A 100 -52.61 10.45 -12.73
C THR A 100 -53.32 11.78 -13.01
N GLU A 101 -52.61 12.79 -13.53
CA GLU A 101 -53.24 14.06 -13.92
C GLU A 101 -54.19 13.89 -15.10
N PHE A 102 -53.84 13.05 -16.08
CA PHE A 102 -54.72 12.72 -17.20
C PHE A 102 -55.96 11.94 -16.73
N GLU A 103 -55.81 10.96 -15.84
CA GLU A 103 -56.93 10.21 -15.26
C GLU A 103 -57.91 11.13 -14.52
N VAL A 104 -57.41 12.07 -13.70
CA VAL A 104 -58.25 13.05 -13.01
C VAL A 104 -59.00 13.95 -14.02
N LYS A 105 -58.33 14.43 -15.06
CA LYS A 105 -58.98 15.24 -16.12
C LYS A 105 -60.07 14.45 -16.86
N ILE A 106 -59.82 13.17 -17.15
CA ILE A 106 -60.81 12.29 -17.79
C ILE A 106 -62.03 12.13 -16.87
N GLN A 107 -61.85 11.85 -15.58
CA GLN A 107 -62.96 11.73 -14.62
C GLN A 107 -63.81 13.01 -14.56
N ILE A 108 -63.17 14.19 -14.46
CA ILE A 108 -63.89 15.48 -14.46
C ILE A 108 -64.73 15.67 -15.73
N LEU A 109 -64.17 15.31 -16.89
CA LEU A 109 -64.90 15.42 -18.17
C LEU A 109 -66.04 14.40 -18.28
N GLU A 110 -65.87 13.18 -17.76
CA GLU A 110 -66.92 12.17 -17.71
C GLU A 110 -68.08 12.59 -16.78
N GLU A 111 -67.77 13.16 -15.62
CA GLU A 111 -68.78 13.71 -14.70
C GLU A 111 -69.56 14.85 -15.34
N LYS A 112 -68.86 15.80 -15.99
CA LYS A 112 -69.50 16.88 -16.76
C LYS A 112 -70.39 16.33 -17.87
N ARG A 113 -69.94 15.32 -18.61
CA ARG A 113 -70.72 14.67 -19.67
C ARG A 113 -72.00 14.03 -19.10
N LYS A 114 -71.92 13.36 -17.94
CA LYS A 114 -73.08 12.78 -17.26
C LYS A 114 -74.07 13.84 -16.80
N SER A 115 -73.60 15.01 -16.35
CA SER A 115 -74.47 16.09 -15.88
C SER A 115 -75.25 16.82 -17.00
N LEU A 116 -74.82 16.63 -18.26
CA LEU A 116 -75.44 17.24 -19.44
C LEU A 116 -76.46 16.33 -20.14
N LEU A 117 -76.62 15.09 -19.67
CA LEU A 117 -77.61 14.10 -20.12
C LEU A 117 -78.74 14.00 -19.09
#